data_AF-A0A3M1FWG4-F1
#
_entry.id   AF-A0A3M1FWG4-F1
#
_cell.length_a   1.000
_cell.length_b   1.000
_cell.length_c   1.000
_cell.angle_alpha   90.00
_cell.angle_beta   90.00
_cell.angle_gamma   90.00
#
_symmetry.space_group_name_H-M   'P 1'
#
loop_
_entity.id
_entity.type
_entity.pdbx_description
1 polymer ?
#
loop_
_entity_poly.entity_id
_entity_poly.type
_entity_poly.pdbx_seq_one_letter_code
_entity_poly.pdbx_strand_id
1 'polypeptide(L)'
;VGDLYYPSLTEILWRASRWFEQPDVLVVRFEDLVGSKGGGDDNAQRKTIKQVFEHVGWDMADDDVQKIQENLFGGTHTFRKGQIDAWREAIPEELQKILIERIKIIPCMERLGYA
;
A
#
# COMPACT_ATOMS: atom_id res chain seq x y z
N VAL A 1 -30.10 -21.69 7.20
CA VAL A 1 -28.74 -21.27 6.85
C VAL A 1 -28.77 -19.76 6.87
N GLY A 2 -28.10 -19.11 7.82
CA GLY A 2 -28.14 -17.65 7.94
C GLY A 2 -27.47 -16.99 6.74
N ASP A 3 -28.04 -15.90 6.25
CA ASP A 3 -27.48 -15.14 5.12
C ASP A 3 -26.04 -14.73 5.45
N LEU A 4 -25.08 -15.25 4.68
CA LEU A 4 -23.69 -14.80 4.77
C LEU A 4 -23.62 -13.38 4.21
N TYR A 5 -23.32 -12.44 5.09
CA TYR A 5 -23.06 -11.05 4.72
C TYR A 5 -21.61 -10.91 4.23
N TYR A 6 -21.45 -10.38 3.02
CA TYR A 6 -20.16 -10.02 2.44
C TYR A 6 -20.10 -8.49 2.27
N PRO A 7 -19.17 -7.79 2.95
CA PRO A 7 -19.07 -6.35 2.81
C PRO A 7 -18.66 -5.98 1.38
N SER A 8 -19.25 -4.90 0.87
CA SER A 8 -18.86 -4.36 -0.43
C SER A 8 -17.45 -3.77 -0.38
N LEU A 9 -16.78 -3.65 -1.54
CA LEU A 9 -15.48 -2.98 -1.63
C LEU A 9 -15.55 -1.55 -1.06
N THR A 10 -16.60 -0.80 -1.39
CA THR A 10 -16.84 0.55 -0.84
C THR A 10 -16.85 0.54 0.69
N GLU A 11 -17.52 -0.45 1.29
CA GLU A 11 -17.58 -0.55 2.74
C GLU A 11 -16.24 -0.91 3.37
N ILE A 12 -15.47 -1.81 2.75
CA ILE A 12 -14.12 -2.15 3.17
C ILE A 12 -13.20 -0.92 3.12
N LEU A 13 -13.23 -0.19 2.01
CA LEU A 13 -12.41 1.01 1.82
C LEU A 13 -12.83 2.14 2.76
N TRP A 14 -14.12 2.29 3.01
CA TRP A 14 -14.62 3.26 3.99
C TRP A 14 -14.12 2.93 5.40
N ARG A 15 -14.18 1.66 5.82
CA ARG A 15 -13.62 1.23 7.12
C ARG A 15 -12.12 1.49 7.20
N ALA A 16 -11.36 1.21 6.13
CA ALA A 16 -9.95 1.51 6.07
C ALA A 16 -9.67 3.03 6.17
N SER A 17 -10.49 3.86 5.53
CA SER A 17 -10.32 5.33 5.54
C SER A 17 -10.47 5.98 6.92
N ARG A 18 -11.10 5.29 7.89
CA ARG A 18 -11.23 5.78 9.27
C ARG A 18 -9.91 5.83 10.03
N TRP A 19 -8.91 5.03 9.62
CA TRP A 19 -7.57 5.09 10.20
C TRP A 19 -6.89 6.44 10.01
N PHE A 20 -7.25 7.19 8.96
CA PHE A 20 -6.71 8.53 8.70
C PHE A 20 -7.19 9.59 9.73
N GLU A 21 -8.19 9.27 10.55
CA GLU A 21 -8.74 10.19 11.56
C GLU A 21 -8.09 9.99 12.94
N GLN A 22 -7.25 8.97 13.09
CA GLN A 22 -6.67 8.61 14.37
C GLN A 22 -5.32 9.33 14.54
N PRO A 23 -5.13 10.11 15.63
CA PRO A 23 -3.93 10.92 15.82
C PRO A 23 -2.64 10.09 15.95
N ASP A 24 -2.75 8.88 16.48
CA ASP A 24 -1.61 8.00 16.75
C ASP A 24 -1.35 6.97 15.63
N VAL A 25 -1.89 7.22 14.43
CA VAL A 25 -1.80 6.30 13.29
C VAL A 25 -1.11 6.96 12.12
N LEU A 26 0.00 6.37 11.69
CA LEU A 26 0.62 6.69 10.42
C LEU A 26 0.02 5.80 9.33
N VAL A 27 -0.56 6.44 8.31
CA VAL A 27 -1.00 5.74 7.10
C VAL A 27 0.07 5.92 6.01
N VAL A 28 0.50 4.80 5.43
CA VAL A 28 1.43 4.74 4.30
C VAL A 28 0.83 3.90 3.18
N ARG A 29 1.23 4.16 1.94
CA ARG A 29 0.84 3.32 0.79
C ARG A 29 1.85 2.20 0.60
N PHE A 30 1.35 1.05 0.16
CA PHE A 30 2.21 -0.08 -0.18
C PHE A 30 3.23 0.32 -1.25
N GLU A 31 2.79 1.04 -2.28
CA GLU A 31 3.61 1.48 -3.40
C GLU A 31 4.77 2.37 -2.97
N ASP A 32 4.57 3.20 -1.93
CA ASP A 32 5.63 4.05 -1.40
C ASP A 32 6.68 3.25 -0.63
N LEU A 33 6.36 2.05 -0.14
CA LEU A 33 7.32 1.13 0.49
C LEU A 33 8.01 0.20 -0.51
N VAL A 34 7.55 0.15 -1.76
CA VAL A 34 8.17 -0.65 -2.82
C VAL A 34 9.28 0.17 -3.46
N GLY A 35 10.51 -0.33 -3.37
CA GLY A 35 11.67 0.26 -4.06
C GLY A 35 11.74 -0.16 -5.52
N SER A 36 12.78 0.29 -6.21
CA SER A 36 13.02 0.06 -7.63
C SER A 36 13.01 -1.44 -8.02
N LYS A 37 13.48 -2.32 -7.13
CA LYS A 37 13.45 -3.79 -7.32
C LYS A 37 12.03 -4.36 -7.53
N GLY A 38 11.01 -3.71 -6.98
CA GLY A 38 9.59 -4.06 -7.14
C GLY A 38 8.83 -3.16 -8.11
N GLY A 39 9.53 -2.30 -8.85
CA GLY A 39 8.96 -1.33 -9.79
C GLY A 39 8.50 -0.01 -9.17
N GLY A 40 8.76 0.22 -7.88
CA GLY A 40 8.50 1.50 -7.23
C GLY A 40 9.71 2.45 -7.24
N ASP A 41 9.83 3.30 -6.23
CA ASP A 41 10.83 4.37 -6.18
C ASP A 41 11.65 4.33 -4.88
N ASP A 42 12.98 4.31 -5.00
CA ASP A 42 13.88 4.17 -3.85
C ASP A 42 13.88 5.42 -2.94
N ASN A 43 13.59 6.60 -3.48
CA ASN A 43 13.51 7.82 -2.67
C ASN A 43 12.18 7.88 -1.89
N ALA A 44 11.07 7.48 -2.52
CA ALA A 44 9.78 7.31 -1.86
C ALA A 44 9.90 6.26 -0.74
N GLN A 45 10.49 5.10 -1.03
CA GLN A 45 10.76 4.05 -0.04
C GLN A 45 11.59 4.57 1.13
N ARG A 46 12.71 5.26 0.86
CA ARG A 46 13.54 5.87 1.91
C ARG A 46 12.73 6.81 2.79
N LYS A 47 11.96 7.71 2.17
CA LYS A 47 11.14 8.69 2.88
C LYS A 47 10.10 8.00 3.76
N THR A 48 9.39 7.01 3.23
CA THR A 48 8.35 6.30 3.96
C THR A 48 8.91 5.46 5.11
N ILE A 49 10.08 4.82 4.92
CA ILE A 49 10.79 4.14 6.02
C ILE A 49 11.08 5.14 7.14
N LYS A 50 11.69 6.31 6.84
CA LYS A 50 11.97 7.33 7.85
C LYS A 50 10.71 7.80 8.58
N GLN A 51 9.62 8.06 7.85
CA GLN A 51 8.34 8.43 8.45
C GLN A 51 7.82 7.39 9.44
N VAL A 52 7.97 6.09 9.13
CA VAL A 52 7.57 5.00 10.04
C VAL A 52 8.41 5.02 11.33
N PHE A 53 9.73 5.19 11.22
CA PHE A 53 10.61 5.25 12.40
C PHE A 53 10.34 6.50 13.26
N GLU A 54 10.19 7.66 12.63
CA GLU A 54 9.81 8.91 13.30
C GLU A 54 8.48 8.75 14.06
N HIS A 55 7.48 8.11 13.44
CA HIS A 55 6.16 7.89 14.06
C HIS A 55 6.22 7.01 15.31
N VAL A 56 7.11 6.02 15.36
CA VAL A 56 7.30 5.18 16.56
C VAL A 56 8.27 5.80 17.59
N GLY A 57 8.70 7.04 17.37
CA GLY A 57 9.57 7.78 18.28
C GLY A 57 11.05 7.40 18.19
N TRP A 58 11.50 6.84 17.06
CA TRP A 58 12.89 6.46 16.82
C TRP A 58 13.49 7.32 15.71
N ASP A 59 14.52 8.10 16.02
CA ASP A 59 15.33 8.79 15.01
C ASP A 59 16.42 7.86 14.44
N MET A 60 16.38 7.59 13.14
CA MET A 60 17.21 6.57 12.50
C MET A 60 18.31 7.21 11.65
N ALA A 61 19.55 6.75 11.86
CA ALA A 61 20.69 7.17 11.06
C ALA A 61 20.53 6.76 9.59
N ASP A 62 21.05 7.57 8.67
CA ASP A 62 20.94 7.32 7.22
C ASP A 62 21.53 5.97 6.78
N ASP A 63 22.58 5.53 7.45
CA ASP A 63 23.22 4.22 7.22
C ASP A 63 22.29 3.05 7.55
N ASP A 64 21.45 3.18 8.59
CA ASP A 64 20.50 2.13 8.97
C ASP A 64 19.31 2.10 8.00
N VAL A 65 18.87 3.27 7.52
CA VAL A 65 17.87 3.34 6.43
C VAL A 65 18.40 2.63 5.19
N GLN A 66 19.67 2.87 4.82
CA GLN A 66 20.29 2.22 3.68
C GLN A 66 20.32 0.69 3.84
N LYS A 67 20.77 0.18 5.00
CA LYS A 67 20.77 -1.27 5.27
C LYS A 67 19.39 -1.89 5.15
N ILE A 68 18.35 -1.20 5.62
CA ILE A 68 16.96 -1.68 5.48
C ILE A 68 16.58 -1.74 4.01
N GLN A 69 16.78 -0.66 3.25
CA GLN A 69 16.42 -0.63 1.82
C GLN A 69 17.10 -1.74 1.02
N GLU A 70 18.38 -2.02 1.28
CA GLU A 70 19.14 -3.06 0.59
C GLU A 70 18.53 -4.45 0.79
N ASN A 71 17.95 -4.71 1.97
CA ASN A 71 17.46 -6.01 2.41
C ASN A 71 15.92 -6.16 2.41
N LEU A 72 15.15 -5.08 2.20
CA LEU A 72 13.69 -5.10 2.31
C LEU A 72 13.00 -5.97 1.23
N PHE A 73 13.65 -6.15 0.08
CA PHE A 73 13.06 -6.83 -1.06
C PHE A 73 13.30 -8.35 -1.04
N GLY A 74 12.32 -9.08 -0.50
CA GLY A 74 12.21 -10.53 -0.65
C GLY A 74 13.14 -11.35 0.24
N GLY A 75 13.59 -12.50 -0.28
CA GLY A 75 14.49 -13.40 0.45
C GLY A 75 13.83 -14.33 1.48
N THR A 76 12.49 -14.35 1.57
CA THR A 76 11.75 -15.19 2.53
C THR A 76 10.84 -16.19 1.83
N HIS A 77 10.50 -17.29 2.52
CA HIS A 77 9.65 -18.35 1.97
C HIS A 77 8.24 -17.88 1.56
N THR A 78 7.72 -16.85 2.22
CA THR A 78 6.38 -16.30 1.93
C THR A 78 6.41 -15.16 0.92
N PHE A 79 7.59 -14.75 0.44
CA PHE A 79 7.71 -13.68 -0.54
C PHE A 79 7.28 -14.17 -1.92
N ARG A 80 6.18 -13.60 -2.45
CA ARG A 80 5.66 -13.95 -3.77
C ARG A 80 6.25 -13.12 -4.91
N LYS A 81 6.06 -11.80 -4.88
CA LYS A 81 6.49 -10.87 -5.96
C LYS A 81 7.01 -9.54 -5.43
N GLY A 82 6.34 -8.93 -4.44
CA GLY A 82 6.73 -7.62 -3.91
C GLY A 82 6.68 -6.49 -4.95
N GLN A 83 5.84 -6.61 -5.97
CA GLN A 83 5.79 -5.70 -7.11
C GLN A 83 4.52 -4.84 -7.08
N ILE A 84 4.66 -3.57 -7.45
CA ILE A 84 3.51 -2.73 -7.78
C ILE A 84 2.85 -3.24 -9.07
N ASP A 85 1.56 -2.95 -9.25
CA ASP A 85 0.80 -3.28 -10.46
C ASP A 85 0.75 -4.76 -10.89
N ALA A 86 1.23 -5.68 -10.05
CA ALA A 86 1.18 -7.13 -10.31
C ALA A 86 -0.25 -7.69 -10.44
N TRP A 87 -1.27 -6.92 -10.05
CA TRP A 87 -2.68 -7.25 -10.27
C TRP A 87 -3.04 -7.29 -11.76
N ARG A 88 -2.35 -6.53 -12.62
CA ARG A 88 -2.59 -6.48 -14.07
C ARG A 88 -2.32 -7.82 -14.75
N GLU A 89 -1.38 -8.60 -14.24
CA GLU A 89 -1.08 -9.93 -14.75
C GLU A 89 -2.16 -10.97 -14.37
N ALA A 90 -2.90 -10.70 -13.29
CA ALA A 90 -3.90 -11.62 -12.77
C ALA A 90 -5.31 -11.37 -13.33
N ILE A 91 -5.57 -10.17 -13.84
CA ILE A 91 -6.90 -9.74 -14.29
C ILE A 91 -6.88 -9.52 -15.81
N PRO A 92 -7.78 -10.16 -16.58
CA PRO A 92 -7.91 -9.92 -18.02
C PRO A 92 -8.13 -8.45 -18.35
N GLU A 93 -7.49 -7.93 -19.40
CA GLU A 93 -7.50 -6.50 -19.76
C GLU A 93 -8.91 -5.89 -19.82
N GLU A 94 -9.87 -6.61 -20.41
CA GLU A 94 -11.26 -6.13 -20.51
C GLU A 94 -11.91 -5.94 -19.13
N LEU A 95 -11.59 -6.80 -18.17
CA LEU A 95 -12.06 -6.64 -16.79
C LEU A 95 -11.31 -5.53 -16.06
N GLN A 96 -10.05 -5.27 -16.39
CA GLN A 96 -9.30 -4.15 -15.78
C GLN A 96 -10.00 -2.82 -16.06
N LYS A 97 -10.43 -2.57 -17.31
CA LYS A 97 -11.12 -1.34 -17.71
C LYS A 97 -12.40 -1.14 -16.89
N ILE A 98 -13.24 -2.19 -16.81
CA ILE A 98 -14.49 -2.17 -16.04
C ILE A 98 -14.23 -1.91 -14.55
N LEU A 99 -13.22 -2.57 -13.97
CA LEU A 99 -12.88 -2.39 -12.56
C LEU A 99 -12.39 -0.98 -12.27
N ILE A 100 -11.51 -0.43 -13.11
CA ILE A 100 -10.99 0.93 -12.96
C ILE A 100 -12.14 1.95 -13.01
N GLU A 101 -13.04 1.85 -13.98
CA GLU A 101 -14.20 2.75 -14.09
C GLU A 101 -15.10 2.68 -12.84
N ARG A 102 -15.32 1.47 -12.30
CA ARG A 102 -16.13 1.28 -11.09
C ARG A 102 -15.43 1.75 -9.80
N ILE A 103 -14.12 1.60 -9.71
CA ILE A 103 -13.35 1.98 -8.51
C ILE A 103 -13.18 3.50 -8.46
N LYS A 104 -12.94 4.17 -9.59
CA LYS A 104 -12.75 5.63 -9.66
C LYS A 104 -13.91 6.44 -9.10
N ILE A 105 -15.13 5.92 -9.15
CA ILE A 105 -16.32 6.61 -8.63
C ILE A 105 -16.55 6.36 -7.12
N ILE A 106 -15.71 5.55 -6.46
CA ILE A 106 -15.83 5.31 -5.03
C ILE A 106 -15.38 6.58 -4.27
N PRO A 107 -16.24 7.20 -3.44
CA PRO A 107 -15.96 8.52 -2.86
C PRO A 107 -14.70 8.61 -1.99
N CYS A 108 -14.21 7.50 -1.44
CA CYS A 108 -13.05 7.52 -0.55
C CYS A 108 -11.70 7.34 -1.27
N MET A 109 -11.66 7.18 -2.60
CA MET A 109 -10.40 6.93 -3.33
C MET A 109 -9.40 8.08 -3.20
N GLU A 110 -9.85 9.32 -3.39
CA GLU A 110 -9.00 10.52 -3.23
C GLU A 110 -8.41 10.59 -1.83
N ARG A 111 -9.24 10.31 -0.81
CA ARG A 111 -8.81 10.27 0.59
C ARG A 111 -7.76 9.19 0.86
N LEU A 112 -7.82 8.08 0.13
CA LEU A 112 -6.84 6.99 0.21
C LEU A 112 -5.55 7.29 -0.59
N GLY A 113 -5.45 8.45 -1.26
CA GLY A 113 -4.28 8.83 -2.04
C GLY A 113 -4.27 8.30 -3.48
N TYR A 114 -5.45 7.97 -4.02
CA TYR A 114 -5.65 7.49 -5.38
C TYR A 114 -6.72 8.36 -6.06
N ALA A 115 -6.27 9.35 -6.85
CA ALA A 115 -7.13 10.22 -7.66
C ALA A 115 -7.20 9.74 -9.12
#